data_AF-A0A317Z747-F1
#
_entry.id   AF-A0A317Z747-F1
#
_cell.length_a   1.000
_cell.length_b   1.000
_cell.length_c   1.000
_cell.angle_alpha   90.00
_cell.angle_beta   90.00
_cell.angle_gamma   90.00
#
_symmetry.space_group_name_H-M   'P 1'
#
loop_
_entity.id
_entity.type
_entity.pdbx_description
1 polymer ?
#
loop_
_entity_poly.entity_id
_entity_poly.type
_entity_poly.pdbx_seq_one_letter_code
_entity_poly.pdbx_strand_id
1 'polypeptide(L)'
;ISGFDKYYQIVKCFRDEDLRADRQPEFTQIDIEMSFVEQEDVMQLGEAMVKNVLADVKGIEMTDAFPRMTYTEAMSRYGTDKPDTRFGMELLDVSELGQIMDFKVFKGAVESGGQVKALVVENAAADYTRKDIDGLTEFVNIYGAKGLAWVKVVEDGLNGPIARFFEDAHVTKLQALTGAKAGDLVLFVADSKDVVAQSLGA
;
A
#
# COMPACT_ATOMS: atom_id res chain seq x y z
N ILE A 1 6.08 13.68 35.17
CA ILE A 1 7.43 13.07 35.24
C ILE A 1 8.31 13.95 36.13
N SER A 2 9.08 13.34 37.04
CA SER A 2 9.76 13.93 38.21
C SER A 2 10.96 14.86 37.91
N GLY A 3 10.93 15.63 36.82
CA GLY A 3 12.02 16.55 36.44
C GLY A 3 13.21 15.91 35.72
N PHE A 4 13.10 14.66 35.28
CA PHE A 4 14.10 14.03 34.43
C PHE A 4 14.01 14.56 32.99
N ASP A 5 15.16 14.96 32.44
CA ASP A 5 15.24 15.52 31.09
C ASP A 5 15.11 14.45 30.00
N LYS A 6 15.82 13.32 30.13
CA LYS A 6 15.79 12.18 29.21
C LYS A 6 15.71 10.87 29.98
N TYR A 7 14.95 9.93 29.45
CA TYR A 7 14.67 8.63 30.05
C TYR A 7 14.68 7.54 28.98
N TYR A 8 15.17 6.35 29.33
CA TYR A 8 14.94 5.15 28.53
C TYR A 8 14.83 3.91 29.42
N GLN A 9 14.14 2.87 28.95
CA GLN A 9 14.02 1.59 29.64
C GLN A 9 13.80 0.44 28.65
N ILE A 10 14.46 -0.70 28.89
CA ILE A 10 14.07 -1.97 28.27
C ILE A 10 13.06 -2.63 29.19
N VAL A 11 11.78 -2.61 28.80
CA VAL A 11 10.66 -2.92 29.68
C VAL A 11 9.77 -4.01 29.11
N LYS A 12 9.15 -4.79 30.00
CA LYS A 12 8.13 -5.77 29.64
C LYS A 12 6.77 -5.12 29.55
N CYS A 13 6.08 -5.38 28.45
CA CYS A 13 4.75 -4.89 28.16
C CYS A 13 3.81 -6.07 27.96
N PHE A 14 2.57 -5.89 28.41
CA PHE A 14 1.55 -6.93 28.35
C PHE A 14 0.33 -6.40 27.57
N ARG A 15 -0.21 -7.20 26.67
CA ARG A 15 -1.44 -6.90 25.90
C ARG A 15 -2.34 -8.12 25.90
N ASP A 16 -3.58 -7.94 26.35
CA ASP A 16 -4.63 -8.97 26.32
C ASP A 16 -5.38 -8.90 24.98
N GLU A 17 -4.68 -9.25 23.90
CA GLU A 17 -5.19 -9.30 22.53
C GLU A 17 -4.87 -10.65 21.89
N ASP A 18 -5.65 -11.06 20.88
CA ASP A 18 -5.41 -12.30 20.14
C ASP A 18 -3.98 -12.39 19.57
N LEU A 19 -3.41 -13.57 19.45
CA LEU A 19 -2.04 -13.71 18.93
C LEU A 19 -1.99 -13.56 17.40
N ARG A 20 -0.85 -13.09 16.91
CA ARG A 20 -0.46 -13.13 15.48
C ARG A 20 0.99 -13.58 15.38
N ALA A 21 1.47 -13.86 14.17
CA ALA A 21 2.86 -14.28 13.96
C ALA A 21 3.88 -13.29 14.56
N ASP A 22 3.55 -12.00 14.57
CA ASP A 22 4.34 -10.89 15.11
C ASP A 22 3.77 -10.30 16.41
N ARG A 23 2.71 -10.90 17.01
CA ARG A 23 2.04 -10.37 18.21
C ARG A 23 1.98 -11.40 19.33
N GLN A 24 2.64 -11.08 20.44
CA GLN A 24 2.69 -11.87 21.68
C GLN A 24 2.00 -11.13 22.83
N PRO A 25 1.45 -11.83 23.84
CA PRO A 25 0.73 -11.20 24.94
C PRO A 25 1.71 -10.55 25.93
N GLU A 26 2.96 -11.01 25.94
CA GLU A 26 4.11 -10.39 26.60
C GLU A 26 5.18 -10.11 25.54
N PHE A 27 5.67 -8.87 25.50
CA PHE A 27 6.74 -8.44 24.60
C PHE A 27 7.62 -7.38 25.28
N THR A 28 8.81 -7.15 24.72
CA THR A 28 9.77 -6.19 25.27
C THR A 28 9.79 -4.93 24.39
N GLN A 29 9.67 -3.76 25.02
CA GLN A 29 9.84 -2.47 24.36
C GLN A 29 11.13 -1.78 24.81
N ILE A 30 11.71 -1.00 23.91
CA ILE A 30 12.70 0.02 24.23
C ILE A 30 11.91 1.32 24.35
N ASP A 31 11.58 1.68 25.58
CA ASP A 31 10.83 2.88 25.93
C ASP A 31 11.80 4.06 26.03
N ILE A 32 11.46 5.21 25.45
CA ILE A 32 12.33 6.41 25.38
C ILE A 32 11.44 7.64 25.53
N GLU A 33 11.82 8.53 26.45
CA GLU A 33 11.11 9.79 26.70
C GLU A 33 12.12 10.95 26.82
N MET A 34 11.76 12.13 26.31
CA MET A 34 12.60 13.33 26.32
C MET A 34 11.76 14.57 26.60
N SER A 35 12.28 15.50 27.40
CA SER A 35 11.65 16.78 27.72
C SER A 35 12.19 17.90 26.84
N PHE A 36 11.38 18.94 26.59
CA PHE A 36 11.79 20.16 25.87
C PHE A 36 12.35 19.91 24.46
N VAL A 37 11.87 18.88 23.78
CA VAL A 37 12.26 18.53 22.41
C VAL A 37 11.08 18.64 21.44
N GLU A 38 11.40 18.76 20.16
CA GLU A 38 10.42 18.68 19.08
C GLU A 38 10.37 17.28 18.48
N GLN A 39 9.39 17.03 17.62
CA GLN A 39 9.20 15.74 16.94
C GLN A 39 10.47 15.28 16.20
N GLU A 40 11.16 16.19 15.52
CA GLU A 40 12.33 15.85 14.71
C GLU A 40 13.52 15.39 15.57
N ASP A 41 13.68 15.95 16.78
CA ASP A 41 14.75 15.53 17.70
C ASP A 41 14.59 14.05 18.10
N VAL A 42 13.34 13.64 18.41
CA VAL A 42 13.01 12.26 18.79
C VAL A 42 13.20 11.32 17.59
N MET A 43 12.79 11.73 16.40
CA MET A 43 12.92 10.93 15.19
C MET A 43 14.39 10.75 14.77
N GLN A 44 15.23 11.77 14.92
CA GLN A 44 16.67 11.68 14.68
C GLN A 44 17.37 10.76 15.68
N LEU A 45 16.99 10.83 16.97
CA LEU A 45 17.50 9.90 17.97
C LEU A 45 17.17 8.45 17.60
N GLY A 46 15.90 8.18 17.26
CA GLY A 46 15.45 6.85 16.86
C GLY A 46 16.18 6.34 15.62
N GLU A 47 16.35 7.19 14.60
CA GLU A 47 17.09 6.86 13.39
C GLU A 47 18.56 6.53 13.68
N ALA A 48 19.25 7.37 14.44
CA ALA A 48 20.64 7.15 14.83
C ALA A 48 20.81 5.85 15.63
N MET A 49 19.87 5.56 16.55
CA MET A 49 19.87 4.31 17.31
C MET A 49 19.77 3.08 16.39
N VAL A 50 18.84 3.08 15.43
CA VAL A 50 18.68 1.96 14.49
C VAL A 50 19.91 1.78 13.60
N LYS A 51 20.47 2.87 13.08
CA LYS A 51 21.71 2.86 12.27
C LYS A 51 22.87 2.23 13.04
N ASN A 52 23.08 2.66 14.29
CA ASN A 52 24.15 2.12 15.13
C ASN A 52 23.97 0.62 15.41
N VAL A 53 22.74 0.18 15.74
CA VAL A 53 22.46 -1.24 15.98
C VAL A 53 22.75 -2.08 14.72
N LEU A 54 22.38 -1.60 13.53
CA LEU A 54 22.66 -2.29 12.27
C LEU A 54 24.15 -2.36 11.96
N ALA A 55 24.89 -1.27 12.18
CA ALA A 55 26.34 -1.26 12.03
C ALA A 55 27.00 -2.27 12.99
N ASP A 56 26.70 -2.20 14.29
CA ASP A 56 27.35 -3.01 15.32
C ASP A 56 27.01 -4.50 15.20
N VAL A 57 25.76 -4.84 14.88
CA VAL A 57 25.27 -6.23 14.89
C VAL A 57 25.36 -6.90 13.52
N LYS A 58 25.16 -6.14 12.44
CA LYS A 58 25.11 -6.68 11.07
C LYS A 58 26.25 -6.18 10.17
N GLY A 59 27.05 -5.21 10.60
CA GLY A 59 28.08 -4.59 9.77
C GLY A 59 27.49 -3.81 8.58
N ILE A 60 26.22 -3.38 8.68
CA ILE A 60 25.54 -2.63 7.62
C ILE A 60 25.58 -1.15 7.97
N GLU A 61 26.39 -0.40 7.23
CA GLU A 61 26.49 1.05 7.34
C GLU A 61 25.37 1.73 6.54
N MET A 62 24.50 2.46 7.23
CA MET A 62 23.43 3.26 6.62
C MET A 62 23.72 4.75 6.79
N THR A 63 24.20 5.39 5.73
CA THR A 63 24.58 6.81 5.76
C THR A 63 23.42 7.75 5.47
N ASP A 64 22.47 7.32 4.64
CA ASP A 64 21.38 8.16 4.17
C ASP A 64 20.31 8.37 5.25
N ALA A 65 19.68 9.54 5.25
CA ALA A 65 18.55 9.82 6.14
C ALA A 65 17.37 8.89 5.82
N PHE A 66 16.60 8.48 6.82
CA PHE A 66 15.42 7.65 6.55
C PHE A 66 14.38 8.48 5.78
N PRO A 67 13.85 7.97 4.66
CA PRO A 67 12.82 8.66 3.90
C PRO A 67 11.62 8.99 4.81
N ARG A 68 11.15 10.23 4.72
CA ARG A 68 9.94 10.69 5.41
C ARG A 68 8.75 10.59 4.47
N MET A 69 7.64 10.11 4.98
CA MET A 69 6.38 10.01 4.25
C MET A 69 5.25 10.37 5.21
N THR A 70 4.35 11.24 4.77
CA THR A 70 3.16 11.55 5.55
C THR A 70 2.20 10.35 5.53
N TYR A 71 1.35 10.25 6.55
CA TYR A 71 0.28 9.23 6.57
C TYR A 71 -0.58 9.27 5.30
N THR A 72 -0.96 10.47 4.84
CA THR A 72 -1.77 10.65 3.64
C THR A 72 -1.06 10.12 2.39
N GLU A 73 0.24 10.36 2.26
CA GLU A 73 1.02 9.82 1.15
C GLU A 73 1.15 8.29 1.22
N ALA A 74 1.41 7.73 2.40
CA ALA A 74 1.53 6.29 2.61
C ALA A 74 0.21 5.57 2.25
N MET A 75 -0.90 6.05 2.80
CA MET A 75 -2.22 5.50 2.49
C MET A 75 -2.62 5.70 1.02
N SER A 76 -2.24 6.82 0.41
CA SER A 76 -2.55 7.06 -1.00
C SER A 76 -1.72 6.15 -1.90
N ARG A 77 -0.42 6.05 -1.70
CA ARG A 77 0.51 5.33 -2.60
C ARG A 77 0.58 3.84 -2.32
N TYR A 78 0.30 3.39 -1.11
CA TYR A 78 0.50 1.99 -0.72
C TYR A 78 -0.70 1.35 -0.02
N GLY A 79 -1.72 2.13 0.38
CA GLY A 79 -2.88 1.60 1.09
C GLY A 79 -2.59 1.13 2.52
N THR A 80 -1.39 1.39 3.03
CA THR A 80 -0.97 1.04 4.39
C THR A 80 -0.10 2.14 4.99
N ASP A 81 -0.15 2.28 6.31
CA ASP A 81 0.68 3.19 7.10
C ASP A 81 2.09 2.63 7.38
N LYS A 82 2.34 1.37 7.01
CA LYS A 82 3.64 0.69 7.14
C LYS A 82 4.08 0.05 5.80
N PRO A 83 4.26 0.86 4.75
CA PRO A 83 4.53 0.36 3.41
C PRO A 83 5.86 -0.37 3.32
N ASP A 84 5.86 -1.48 2.58
CA ASP A 84 7.10 -2.13 2.16
C ASP A 84 7.66 -1.44 0.90
N THR A 85 8.52 -0.45 1.12
CA THR A 85 9.08 0.39 0.05
C THR A 85 10.12 -0.32 -0.81
N ARG A 86 10.43 -1.60 -0.53
CA ARG A 86 11.29 -2.42 -1.39
C ARG A 86 10.57 -2.78 -2.70
N PHE A 87 9.25 -2.84 -2.66
CA PHE A 87 8.41 -3.05 -3.84
C PHE A 87 7.98 -1.69 -4.39
N GLY A 88 8.35 -1.39 -5.64
CA GLY A 88 7.97 -0.14 -6.32
C GLY A 88 6.55 -0.12 -6.87
N MET A 89 5.66 -0.97 -6.33
CA MET A 89 4.29 -1.10 -6.82
C MET A 89 3.36 -0.16 -6.04
N GLU A 90 3.03 0.98 -6.65
CA GLU A 90 2.17 1.99 -6.03
C GLU A 90 0.71 1.88 -6.49
N LEU A 91 -0.21 2.34 -5.65
CA LEU A 91 -1.63 2.46 -5.93
C LEU A 91 -1.90 3.74 -6.72
N LEU A 92 -2.39 3.56 -7.94
CA LEU A 92 -2.61 4.64 -8.90
C LEU A 92 -4.10 5.01 -8.89
N ASP A 93 -4.42 6.26 -8.62
CA ASP A 93 -5.81 6.73 -8.64
C ASP A 93 -6.30 6.83 -10.09
N VAL A 94 -7.32 6.04 -10.41
CA VAL A 94 -7.97 6.01 -11.72
C VAL A 94 -9.46 6.32 -11.61
N SER A 95 -9.88 7.01 -10.55
CA SER A 95 -11.28 7.37 -10.29
C SER A 95 -11.91 8.18 -11.43
N GLU A 96 -11.11 8.89 -12.22
CA GLU A 96 -11.57 9.59 -13.44
C GLU A 96 -12.20 8.63 -14.46
N LEU A 97 -11.71 7.39 -14.55
CA LEU A 97 -12.32 6.36 -15.41
C LEU A 97 -13.75 6.03 -14.95
N GLY A 98 -14.02 6.05 -13.65
CA GLY A 98 -15.37 5.85 -13.11
C GLY A 98 -16.35 6.97 -13.45
N GLN A 99 -15.85 8.16 -13.81
CA GLN A 99 -16.69 9.29 -14.22
C GLN A 99 -17.08 9.24 -15.70
N ILE A 100 -16.23 8.67 -16.55
CA ILE A 100 -16.38 8.69 -18.01
C ILE A 100 -16.85 7.34 -18.60
N MET A 101 -16.55 6.23 -17.95
CA MET A 101 -16.88 4.90 -18.46
C MET A 101 -18.32 4.48 -18.09
N ASP A 102 -19.00 3.77 -18.99
CA ASP A 102 -20.25 3.07 -18.67
C ASP A 102 -19.99 1.70 -18.02
N PHE A 103 -19.22 1.71 -16.94
CA PHE A 103 -18.96 0.54 -16.12
C PHE A 103 -19.50 0.76 -14.71
N LYS A 104 -20.66 0.17 -14.42
CA LYS A 104 -21.44 0.39 -13.19
C LYS A 104 -20.64 0.24 -11.89
N VAL A 105 -19.66 -0.66 -11.85
CA VAL A 105 -18.84 -0.89 -10.65
C VAL A 105 -17.96 0.33 -10.36
N PHE A 106 -17.27 0.86 -11.37
CA PHE A 106 -16.43 2.05 -11.20
C PHE A 106 -17.27 3.30 -10.95
N LYS A 107 -18.33 3.47 -11.76
CA LYS A 107 -19.24 4.60 -11.62
C LYS A 107 -19.92 4.64 -10.26
N GLY A 108 -20.44 3.50 -9.80
CA GLY A 108 -21.09 3.39 -8.50
C GLY A 108 -20.16 3.71 -7.32
N ALA A 109 -18.89 3.27 -7.38
CA ALA A 109 -17.91 3.59 -6.35
C ALA A 109 -17.67 5.09 -6.24
N VAL A 110 -17.46 5.79 -7.37
CA VAL A 110 -17.24 7.24 -7.41
C VAL A 110 -18.48 8.01 -6.95
N GLU A 111 -19.68 7.63 -7.44
CA GLU A 111 -20.95 8.28 -7.05
C GLU A 111 -21.26 8.13 -5.56
N SER A 112 -20.79 7.05 -4.92
CA SER A 112 -20.92 6.84 -3.47
C SER A 112 -19.86 7.58 -2.62
N GLY A 113 -18.99 8.38 -3.24
CA GLY A 113 -17.88 9.07 -2.54
C GLY A 113 -16.67 8.17 -2.24
N GLY A 114 -16.61 6.99 -2.85
CA GLY A 114 -15.46 6.08 -2.82
C GLY A 114 -14.39 6.48 -3.83
N GLN A 115 -13.57 5.51 -4.23
CA GLN A 115 -12.50 5.70 -5.22
C GLN A 115 -12.27 4.44 -6.05
N VAL A 116 -11.62 4.61 -7.20
CA VAL A 116 -11.10 3.50 -8.01
C VAL A 116 -9.60 3.62 -8.06
N LYS A 117 -8.89 2.61 -7.56
CA LYS A 117 -7.43 2.53 -7.68
C LYS A 117 -7.00 1.33 -8.49
N ALA A 118 -5.90 1.50 -9.20
CA ALA A 118 -5.23 0.51 -10.00
C ALA A 118 -3.89 0.12 -9.38
N LEU A 119 -3.52 -1.15 -9.53
CA LEU A 119 -2.18 -1.67 -9.28
C LEU A 119 -1.65 -2.24 -10.59
N VAL A 120 -0.49 -1.76 -11.03
CA VAL A 120 0.18 -2.25 -12.24
C VAL A 120 1.24 -3.27 -11.83
N VAL A 121 1.09 -4.49 -12.32
CA VAL A 121 2.07 -5.57 -12.17
C VAL A 121 2.83 -5.67 -13.49
N GLU A 122 4.03 -5.10 -13.50
CA GLU A 122 4.85 -4.96 -14.70
C GLU A 122 5.22 -6.32 -15.30
N ASN A 123 5.09 -6.46 -16.63
CA ASN A 123 5.43 -7.66 -17.39
C ASN A 123 4.73 -8.97 -16.95
N ALA A 124 3.69 -8.89 -16.12
CA ALA A 124 3.05 -10.06 -15.53
C ALA A 124 1.82 -10.59 -16.30
N ALA A 125 1.47 -9.99 -17.43
CA ALA A 125 0.29 -10.41 -18.21
C ALA A 125 0.38 -11.87 -18.67
N ALA A 126 1.58 -12.36 -19.03
CA ALA A 126 1.77 -13.75 -19.46
C ALA A 126 1.83 -14.73 -18.27
N ASP A 127 2.32 -14.27 -17.12
CA ASP A 127 2.60 -15.10 -15.95
C ASP A 127 1.35 -15.44 -15.15
N TYR A 128 0.34 -14.57 -15.17
CA TYR A 128 -0.91 -14.80 -14.44
C TYR A 128 -1.96 -15.47 -15.31
N THR A 129 -2.36 -16.68 -14.95
CA THR A 129 -3.56 -17.31 -15.53
C THR A 129 -4.83 -16.71 -14.95
N ARG A 130 -5.98 -16.95 -15.59
CA ARG A 130 -7.27 -16.54 -15.02
C ARG A 130 -7.49 -17.14 -13.63
N LYS A 131 -7.07 -18.38 -13.40
CA LYS A 131 -7.20 -19.06 -12.11
C LYS A 131 -6.38 -18.36 -11.02
N ASP A 132 -5.19 -17.87 -11.36
CA ASP A 132 -4.35 -17.15 -10.40
C ASP A 132 -5.00 -15.83 -9.98
N ILE A 133 -5.60 -15.10 -10.95
CA ILE A 133 -6.32 -13.86 -10.67
C ILE A 133 -7.65 -14.11 -9.92
N ASP A 134 -8.34 -15.22 -10.19
CA ASP A 134 -9.51 -15.63 -9.40
C ASP A 134 -9.09 -15.90 -7.94
N GLY A 135 -7.91 -16.50 -7.70
CA GLY A 135 -7.33 -16.64 -6.36
C GLY A 135 -7.00 -15.29 -5.69
N LEU A 136 -6.46 -14.32 -6.45
CA LEU A 136 -6.28 -12.94 -5.95
C LEU A 136 -7.63 -12.27 -5.63
N THR A 137 -8.68 -12.59 -6.39
CA THR A 137 -10.04 -12.09 -6.12
C THR A 137 -10.55 -12.61 -4.79
N GLU A 138 -10.36 -13.91 -4.51
CA GLU A 138 -10.70 -14.51 -3.22
C GLU A 138 -9.90 -13.89 -2.07
N PHE A 139 -8.62 -13.59 -2.30
CA PHE A 139 -7.76 -12.91 -1.34
C PHE A 139 -8.31 -11.52 -0.99
N VAL A 140 -8.60 -10.65 -1.97
CA VAL A 140 -9.08 -9.29 -1.67
C VAL A 140 -10.47 -9.26 -1.02
N ASN A 141 -11.29 -10.29 -1.23
CA ASN A 141 -12.62 -10.39 -0.60
C ASN A 141 -12.55 -10.42 0.93
N ILE A 142 -11.45 -10.92 1.53
CA ILE A 142 -11.28 -10.94 3.00
C ILE A 142 -11.15 -9.52 3.58
N TYR A 143 -10.76 -8.55 2.75
CA TYR A 143 -10.66 -7.12 3.07
C TYR A 143 -11.93 -6.35 2.67
N GLY A 144 -13.00 -7.05 2.28
CA GLY A 144 -14.31 -6.47 1.97
C GLY A 144 -14.48 -6.00 0.53
N ALA A 145 -13.49 -6.18 -0.35
CA ALA A 145 -13.69 -5.93 -1.77
C ALA A 145 -14.78 -6.85 -2.34
N LYS A 146 -15.64 -6.31 -3.21
CA LYS A 146 -16.70 -7.08 -3.89
C LYS A 146 -16.20 -7.84 -5.12
N GLY A 147 -14.95 -7.59 -5.51
CA GLY A 147 -14.28 -8.24 -6.63
C GLY A 147 -13.01 -7.51 -7.02
N LEU A 148 -12.20 -8.18 -7.85
CA LEU A 148 -10.97 -7.66 -8.42
C LEU A 148 -11.15 -7.54 -9.93
N ALA A 149 -11.32 -6.30 -10.40
CA ALA A 149 -11.39 -6.03 -11.83
C ALA A 149 -9.97 -6.12 -12.41
N TRP A 150 -9.80 -6.57 -13.65
CA TRP A 150 -8.48 -6.65 -14.25
C TRP A 150 -8.48 -6.59 -15.78
N VAL A 151 -7.39 -6.09 -16.33
CA VAL A 151 -7.05 -6.17 -17.76
C VAL A 151 -5.57 -6.51 -17.91
N LYS A 152 -5.25 -7.23 -18.99
CA LYS A 152 -3.91 -7.42 -19.50
C LYS A 152 -3.71 -6.45 -20.65
N VAL A 153 -2.62 -5.70 -20.61
CA VAL A 153 -2.25 -4.80 -21.70
C VAL A 153 -1.51 -5.62 -22.76
N VAL A 154 -2.01 -5.59 -23.98
CA VAL A 154 -1.41 -6.22 -25.16
C VAL A 154 -1.03 -5.15 -26.18
N GLU A 155 -0.24 -5.48 -27.20
CA GLU A 155 0.22 -4.49 -28.19
C GLU A 155 -0.93 -3.73 -28.85
N ASP A 156 -2.04 -4.43 -29.13
CA ASP A 156 -3.21 -3.87 -29.82
C ASP A 156 -4.39 -3.53 -28.88
N GLY A 157 -4.13 -3.31 -27.59
CA GLY A 157 -5.15 -2.84 -26.64
C GLY A 157 -5.22 -3.62 -25.33
N LEU A 158 -6.43 -3.98 -24.90
CA LEU A 158 -6.68 -4.63 -23.62
C LEU A 158 -7.37 -5.98 -23.78
N ASN A 159 -6.96 -6.96 -22.98
CA ASN A 159 -7.61 -8.26 -22.86
C ASN A 159 -8.05 -8.48 -21.41
N GLY A 160 -9.29 -8.91 -21.18
CA GLY A 160 -9.76 -9.26 -19.85
C GLY A 160 -11.27 -9.09 -19.70
N PRO A 161 -11.83 -9.45 -18.52
CA PRO A 161 -13.27 -9.44 -18.29
C PRO A 161 -13.92 -8.07 -18.47
N ILE A 162 -13.17 -7.00 -18.17
CA ILE A 162 -13.65 -5.63 -18.28
C ILE A 162 -13.17 -4.92 -19.55
N ALA A 163 -12.31 -5.54 -20.36
CA ALA A 163 -11.72 -4.90 -21.54
C ALA A 163 -12.78 -4.39 -22.53
N ARG A 164 -13.90 -5.11 -22.66
CA ARG A 164 -15.04 -4.70 -23.51
C ARG A 164 -15.70 -3.37 -23.14
N PHE A 165 -15.46 -2.85 -21.93
CA PHE A 165 -15.98 -1.56 -21.47
C PHE A 165 -14.99 -0.41 -21.74
N PHE A 166 -13.76 -0.73 -22.13
CA PHE A 166 -12.77 0.26 -22.51
C PHE A 166 -12.92 0.61 -23.99
N GLU A 167 -13.22 1.88 -24.26
CA GLU A 167 -13.12 2.47 -25.59
C GLU A 167 -11.72 3.09 -25.75
N ASP A 168 -11.31 3.43 -26.96
CA ASP A 168 -9.95 3.95 -27.25
C ASP A 168 -9.56 5.14 -26.37
N ALA A 169 -10.52 6.03 -26.09
CA ALA A 169 -10.32 7.17 -25.18
C ALA A 169 -10.05 6.72 -23.73
N HIS A 170 -10.75 5.68 -23.26
CA HIS A 170 -10.56 5.10 -21.92
C HIS A 170 -9.22 4.39 -21.81
N VAL A 171 -8.79 3.67 -22.85
CA VAL A 171 -7.47 3.01 -22.89
C VAL A 171 -6.36 4.05 -22.81
N THR A 172 -6.43 5.09 -23.63
CA THR A 172 -5.47 6.20 -23.63
C THR A 172 -5.41 6.86 -22.26
N LYS A 173 -6.57 7.07 -21.62
CA LYS A 173 -6.64 7.67 -20.28
C LYS A 173 -6.05 6.76 -19.21
N LEU A 174 -6.35 5.46 -19.26
CA LEU A 174 -5.78 4.48 -18.33
C LEU A 174 -4.25 4.51 -18.43
N GLN A 175 -3.69 4.41 -19.64
CA GLN A 175 -2.24 4.45 -19.86
C GLN A 175 -1.61 5.76 -19.39
N ALA A 176 -2.30 6.89 -19.57
CA ALA A 176 -1.81 8.19 -19.07
C ALA A 176 -1.78 8.26 -17.53
N LEU A 177 -2.74 7.62 -16.86
CA LEU A 177 -2.83 7.59 -15.39
C LEU A 177 -1.89 6.56 -14.76
N THR A 178 -1.69 5.42 -15.43
CA THR A 178 -0.97 4.28 -14.85
C THR A 178 0.42 4.05 -15.41
N GLY A 179 0.74 4.60 -16.58
CA GLY A 179 1.98 4.31 -17.30
C GLY A 179 2.06 2.87 -17.84
N ALA A 180 0.97 2.10 -17.77
CA ALA A 180 0.95 0.69 -18.14
C ALA A 180 1.26 0.46 -19.63
N LYS A 181 2.06 -0.56 -19.93
CA LYS A 181 2.57 -0.91 -21.25
C LYS A 181 2.17 -2.33 -21.63
N ALA A 182 2.30 -2.66 -22.92
CA ALA A 182 2.09 -4.02 -23.38
C ALA A 182 2.95 -5.01 -22.59
N GLY A 183 2.32 -6.08 -22.08
CA GLY A 183 2.94 -7.03 -21.16
C GLY A 183 2.51 -6.86 -19.70
N ASP A 184 1.90 -5.74 -19.33
CA ASP A 184 1.50 -5.48 -17.93
C ASP A 184 0.12 -6.06 -17.60
N LEU A 185 -0.05 -6.44 -16.34
CA LEU A 185 -1.34 -6.76 -15.74
C LEU A 185 -1.79 -5.57 -14.89
N VAL A 186 -2.98 -5.04 -15.16
CA VAL A 186 -3.57 -3.97 -14.35
C VAL A 186 -4.74 -4.52 -13.56
N LEU A 187 -4.66 -4.43 -12.23
CA LEU A 187 -5.68 -4.85 -11.28
C LEU A 187 -6.39 -3.62 -10.73
N PHE A 188 -7.68 -3.73 -10.43
CA PHE A 188 -8.51 -2.61 -9.95
C PHE A 188 -9.41 -3.03 -8.80
N VAL A 189 -9.51 -2.16 -7.80
CA VAL A 189 -10.57 -2.20 -6.79
C VAL A 189 -11.30 -0.86 -6.80
N ALA A 190 -12.63 -0.94 -6.79
CA ALA A 190 -13.55 0.19 -6.82
C ALA A 190 -14.53 0.05 -5.67
N ASP A 191 -14.28 0.77 -4.57
CA ASP A 191 -15.11 0.74 -3.36
C ASP A 191 -14.80 1.98 -2.49
N SER A 192 -15.20 1.96 -1.22
CA SER A 192 -14.79 2.94 -0.21
C SER A 192 -13.25 3.00 -0.07
N LYS A 193 -12.74 4.15 0.39
CA LYS A 193 -11.29 4.39 0.49
C LYS A 193 -10.57 3.34 1.33
N ASP A 194 -11.18 2.93 2.45
CA ASP A 194 -10.61 1.96 3.37
C ASP A 194 -10.55 0.56 2.75
N VAL A 195 -11.62 0.12 2.08
CA VAL A 195 -11.65 -1.18 1.39
C VAL A 195 -10.62 -1.22 0.27
N VAL A 196 -10.51 -0.15 -0.52
CA VAL A 196 -9.51 -0.05 -1.60
C VAL A 196 -8.09 -0.13 -1.03
N ALA A 197 -7.80 0.65 0.01
CA ALA A 197 -6.48 0.68 0.65
C ALA A 197 -6.11 -0.69 1.24
N GLN A 198 -7.01 -1.30 2.00
CA GLN A 198 -6.78 -2.61 2.62
C GLN A 198 -6.66 -3.73 1.58
N SER A 199 -7.42 -3.67 0.49
CA SER A 199 -7.42 -4.74 -0.52
C SER A 199 -6.18 -4.71 -1.41
N LEU A 200 -5.77 -3.52 -1.87
CA LEU A 200 -4.63 -3.39 -2.79
C LEU A 200 -3.29 -3.21 -2.07
N GLY A 201 -3.30 -2.80 -0.79
CA GLY A 201 -2.10 -2.65 0.02
C GLY A 201 -1.71 -3.87 0.87
N ALA A 202 -2.52 -4.93 0.82
CA ALA A 202 -2.31 -6.17 1.59
C ALA A 202 -1.25 -7.11 1.00
#